data_AF-V5I9K1-F1
#
_entry.id   AF-V5I9K1-F1
#
_cell.length_a   1.000
_cell.length_b   1.000
_cell.length_c   1.000
_cell.angle_alpha   90.00
_cell.angle_beta   90.00
_cell.angle_gamma   90.00
#
_symmetry.space_group_name_H-M   'P 1'
#
loop_
_entity.id
_entity.type
_entity.pdbx_description
1 polymer ?
#
loop_
_entity_poly.entity_id
_entity_poly.type
_entity_poly.pdbx_seq_one_letter_code
_entity_poly.pdbx_strand_id
1 'polypeptide(L)'
;KPVEPREDYISQVLPVKLPSGIMGGLKLHTEWPLKFEFEYDRALYDESVASRILEEKQKIEAGNTSVTTNHQLFIPNIEMSADDVTEILYQKDIEAKKSRIDRLKIESELMCFDSKIKKCLGLDKADPQQAICYLESIYNTNFDDLMLIKHPHVVEMVRRLRKYVGNTKEWNLSEKSLSEFSAHAEKVRAKAEQVYSKFKTVVKVPESSTSFWEGFTDLVSQFRTDCKDLTEGQIYLLCSEPTSRKTFLNNLEEIESEKENSSGVANSEHEVVKGGGETPAAES
;
A
#
# COMPACT_ATOMS: atom_id res chain seq x y z
N LYS A 1 4.78 -11.80 -17.01
CA LYS A 1 3.89 -11.95 -15.83
C LYS A 1 2.45 -11.89 -16.30
N PRO A 2 1.51 -12.59 -15.62
CA PRO A 2 0.09 -12.39 -15.86
C PRO A 2 -0.28 -10.91 -15.62
N VAL A 3 -1.30 -10.44 -16.31
CA VAL A 3 -1.75 -9.05 -16.26
C VAL A 3 -2.30 -8.73 -14.88
N GLU A 4 -1.85 -7.61 -14.30
CA GLU A 4 -2.38 -7.15 -13.01
C GLU A 4 -3.82 -6.60 -13.18
N PRO A 5 -4.77 -6.95 -12.29
CA PRO A 5 -6.12 -6.40 -12.35
C PRO A 5 -6.06 -4.88 -12.16
N ARG A 6 -6.69 -4.13 -13.07
CA ARG A 6 -6.81 -2.67 -12.99
C ARG A 6 -8.18 -2.25 -13.51
N GLU A 7 -8.70 -1.21 -12.87
CA GLU A 7 -10.00 -0.61 -13.19
C GLU A 7 -9.84 0.33 -14.39
N ASP A 8 -9.96 -0.23 -15.58
CA ASP A 8 -10.06 0.54 -16.82
C ASP A 8 -11.53 0.74 -17.19
N TYR A 9 -11.85 1.90 -17.76
CA TYR A 9 -13.19 2.21 -18.24
C TYR A 9 -13.12 2.86 -19.62
N ILE A 10 -14.05 2.52 -20.50
CA ILE A 10 -14.18 3.14 -21.82
C ILE A 10 -14.39 4.67 -21.75
N SER A 11 -14.94 5.15 -20.63
CA SER A 11 -15.20 6.57 -20.36
C SER A 11 -13.99 7.32 -19.80
N GLN A 12 -12.84 6.68 -19.62
CA GLN A 12 -11.64 7.37 -19.14
C GLN A 12 -11.19 8.44 -20.15
N VAL A 13 -11.09 9.66 -19.65
CA VAL A 13 -10.67 10.84 -20.41
C VAL A 13 -9.58 11.60 -19.66
N LEU A 14 -8.66 12.20 -20.42
CA LEU A 14 -7.74 13.20 -19.91
C LEU A 14 -8.38 14.59 -20.11
N PRO A 15 -8.67 15.34 -19.03
CA PRO A 15 -9.12 16.72 -19.15
C PRO A 15 -8.02 17.59 -19.78
N VAL A 16 -8.39 18.39 -20.79
CA VAL A 16 -7.49 19.31 -21.48
C VAL A 16 -8.15 20.69 -21.57
N LYS A 17 -7.39 21.72 -21.26
CA LYS A 17 -7.84 23.12 -21.38
C LYS A 17 -7.73 23.57 -22.83
N LEU A 18 -8.84 24.00 -23.42
CA LEU A 18 -8.86 24.58 -24.75
C LEU A 18 -8.35 26.03 -24.73
N PRO A 19 -7.88 26.57 -25.87
CA PRO A 19 -7.54 28.00 -26.00
C PRO A 19 -8.70 28.95 -25.66
N SER A 20 -9.94 28.50 -25.80
CA SER A 20 -11.15 29.23 -25.39
C SER A 20 -11.35 29.33 -23.88
N GLY A 21 -10.55 28.61 -23.08
CA GLY A 21 -10.67 28.50 -21.62
C GLY A 21 -11.63 27.40 -21.14
N ILE A 22 -12.38 26.78 -22.04
CA ILE A 22 -13.30 25.67 -21.72
C ILE A 22 -12.52 24.36 -21.62
N MET A 23 -12.93 23.46 -20.73
CA MET A 23 -12.36 22.12 -20.61
C MET A 23 -12.97 21.15 -21.62
N GLY A 24 -12.12 20.38 -22.29
CA GLY A 24 -12.50 19.20 -23.08
C GLY A 24 -11.86 17.94 -22.52
N GLY A 25 -12.19 16.78 -23.10
CA GLY A 25 -11.59 15.50 -22.72
C GLY A 25 -11.03 14.74 -23.90
N LEU A 26 -9.78 14.28 -23.78
CA LEU A 26 -9.20 13.31 -24.70
C LEU A 26 -9.48 11.90 -24.21
N LYS A 27 -10.13 11.07 -25.02
CA LYS A 27 -10.41 9.67 -24.69
C LYS A 27 -9.10 8.87 -24.64
N LEU A 28 -8.86 8.20 -23.52
CA LEU A 28 -7.68 7.36 -23.35
C LEU A 28 -7.76 6.13 -24.26
N HIS A 29 -8.89 5.43 -24.26
CA HIS A 29 -9.09 4.19 -25.02
C HIS A 29 -9.93 4.42 -26.26
N THR A 30 -9.38 4.07 -27.42
CA THR A 30 -10.09 4.09 -28.71
C THR A 30 -10.70 2.73 -29.07
N GLU A 31 -10.21 1.66 -28.44
CA GLU A 31 -10.65 0.29 -28.62
C GLU A 31 -11.08 -0.30 -27.28
N TRP A 32 -12.16 -1.09 -27.29
CA TRP A 32 -12.72 -1.69 -26.09
C TRP A 32 -13.46 -3.00 -26.42
N PRO A 33 -13.46 -4.03 -25.55
CA PRO A 33 -12.74 -4.14 -24.28
C PRO A 33 -11.24 -4.36 -24.49
N LEU A 34 -10.44 -3.84 -23.56
CA LEU A 34 -9.01 -4.13 -23.52
C LEU A 34 -8.80 -5.59 -23.12
N LYS A 35 -8.00 -6.32 -23.91
CA LYS A 35 -7.62 -7.70 -23.63
C LYS A 35 -6.13 -7.85 -23.85
N PHE A 36 -5.43 -8.23 -22.80
CA PHE A 36 -3.99 -8.46 -22.83
C PHE A 36 -3.71 -9.83 -22.20
N GLU A 37 -2.79 -10.58 -22.81
CA GLU A 37 -2.34 -11.87 -22.25
C GLU A 37 -1.20 -11.64 -21.25
N PHE A 38 -0.34 -10.66 -21.51
CA PHE A 38 0.82 -10.35 -20.69
C PHE A 38 0.89 -8.86 -20.33
N GLU A 39 1.47 -8.57 -19.16
CA GLU A 39 1.68 -7.20 -18.69
C GLU A 39 2.59 -6.39 -19.63
N TYR A 40 3.46 -7.07 -20.39
CA TYR A 40 4.32 -6.44 -21.39
C TYR A 40 3.52 -5.82 -22.54
N ASP A 41 2.55 -6.55 -23.09
CA ASP A 41 1.69 -6.04 -24.18
C ASP A 41 0.85 -4.86 -23.71
N ARG A 42 0.37 -4.92 -22.46
CA ARG A 42 -0.32 -3.80 -21.82
C ARG A 42 0.58 -2.58 -21.66
N ALA A 43 1.84 -2.77 -21.28
CA ALA A 43 2.79 -1.68 -21.14
C ALA A 43 3.07 -0.98 -22.49
N LEU A 44 3.22 -1.75 -23.57
CA LEU A 44 3.34 -1.20 -24.92
C LEU A 44 2.08 -0.43 -25.35
N TYR A 45 0.91 -0.97 -25.01
CA TYR A 45 -0.36 -0.27 -25.24
C TYR A 45 -0.42 1.05 -24.46
N ASP A 46 -0.13 1.04 -23.16
CA ASP A 46 -0.10 2.23 -22.30
C ASP A 46 0.87 3.29 -22.85
N GLU A 47 2.05 2.89 -23.32
CA GLU A 47 3.04 3.78 -23.94
C GLU A 47 2.51 4.42 -25.23
N SER A 48 1.86 3.63 -26.09
CA SER A 48 1.25 4.12 -27.33
C SER A 48 0.11 5.11 -27.05
N VAL A 49 -0.71 4.83 -26.03
CA VAL A 49 -1.79 5.72 -25.57
C VAL A 49 -1.21 7.00 -25.01
N ALA A 50 -0.22 6.92 -24.12
CA ALA A 50 0.41 8.09 -23.52
C ALA A 50 1.03 9.00 -24.58
N SER A 51 1.78 8.43 -25.52
CA SER A 51 2.43 9.18 -26.62
C SER A 51 1.40 9.90 -27.47
N ARG A 52 0.36 9.18 -27.92
CA ARG A 52 -0.75 9.77 -28.69
C ARG A 52 -1.42 10.91 -27.91
N ILE A 53 -1.78 10.67 -26.65
CA ILE A 53 -2.50 11.66 -25.84
C ILE A 53 -1.66 12.93 -25.62
N LEU A 54 -0.35 12.80 -25.39
CA LEU A 54 0.55 13.94 -25.24
C LEU A 54 0.69 14.73 -26.54
N GLU A 55 0.85 14.06 -27.69
CA GLU A 55 0.88 14.72 -28.99
C GLU A 55 -0.41 15.47 -29.29
N GLU A 56 -1.56 14.84 -29.05
CA GLU A 56 -2.88 15.46 -29.27
C GLU A 56 -3.14 16.62 -28.29
N LYS A 57 -2.71 16.49 -27.03
CA LYS A 57 -2.75 17.59 -26.05
C LYS A 57 -1.91 18.78 -26.52
N GLN A 58 -0.69 18.56 -26.98
CA GLN A 58 0.18 19.63 -27.50
C GLN A 58 -0.44 20.32 -28.73
N LYS A 59 -1.06 19.56 -29.64
CA LYS A 59 -1.77 20.11 -30.81
C LYS A 59 -2.94 21.00 -30.37
N ILE A 60 -3.70 20.59 -29.37
CA ILE A 60 -4.82 21.37 -28.82
C ILE A 60 -4.30 22.66 -28.15
N GLU A 61 -3.27 22.57 -27.32
CA GLU A 61 -2.65 23.71 -26.65
C GLU A 61 -2.04 24.70 -27.65
N ALA A 62 -1.51 24.21 -28.78
CA ALA A 62 -1.01 25.02 -29.89
C ALA A 62 -2.12 25.62 -30.78
N GLY A 63 -3.41 25.34 -30.51
CA GLY A 63 -4.54 25.89 -31.22
C GLY A 63 -4.96 25.14 -32.50
N ASN A 64 -4.49 23.91 -32.71
CA ASN A 64 -4.90 23.11 -33.86
C ASN A 64 -6.31 22.49 -33.64
N THR A 65 -7.27 22.94 -34.45
CA THR A 65 -8.68 22.55 -34.31
C THR A 65 -8.99 21.14 -34.84
N SER A 66 -8.09 20.51 -35.61
CA SER A 66 -8.32 19.20 -36.23
C SER A 66 -8.64 18.09 -35.23
N VAL A 67 -8.13 18.19 -34.00
CA VAL A 67 -8.35 17.21 -32.93
C VAL A 67 -9.73 17.37 -32.29
N THR A 68 -10.15 18.62 -32.08
CA THR A 68 -11.43 18.95 -31.44
C THR A 68 -12.64 18.57 -32.27
N THR A 69 -12.47 18.41 -33.59
CA THR A 69 -13.51 17.95 -34.51
C THR A 69 -13.66 16.43 -34.54
N ASN A 70 -12.69 15.68 -34.00
CA ASN A 70 -12.72 14.22 -34.00
C ASN A 70 -13.42 13.68 -32.75
N HIS A 71 -14.73 13.40 -32.85
CA HIS A 71 -15.54 12.84 -31.76
C HIS A 71 -15.13 11.42 -31.30
N GLN A 72 -14.30 10.71 -32.08
CA GLN A 72 -13.73 9.43 -31.66
C GLN A 72 -12.59 9.62 -30.66
N LEU A 73 -11.90 10.76 -30.70
CA LEU A 73 -10.75 11.06 -29.84
C LEU A 73 -11.07 12.10 -28.76
N PHE A 74 -12.03 12.99 -29.02
CA PHE A 74 -12.29 14.17 -28.20
C PHE A 74 -13.77 14.28 -27.78
N ILE A 75 -13.98 14.67 -26.53
CA ILE A 75 -15.26 15.04 -25.95
C ILE A 75 -15.24 16.53 -25.67
N PRO A 76 -16.03 17.34 -26.40
CA PRO A 76 -16.10 18.78 -26.15
C PRO A 76 -16.84 19.08 -24.85
N ASN A 77 -16.46 20.17 -24.19
CA ASN A 77 -17.17 20.81 -23.09
C ASN A 77 -17.54 19.84 -21.96
N ILE A 78 -16.53 19.39 -21.21
CA ILE A 78 -16.76 18.67 -19.97
C ILE A 78 -17.21 19.70 -18.92
N GLU A 79 -18.30 19.41 -18.20
CA GLU A 79 -18.82 20.20 -17.09
C GLU A 79 -17.90 20.09 -15.85
N MET A 80 -16.66 20.56 -16.00
CA MET A 80 -15.65 20.55 -14.95
C MET A 80 -14.66 21.69 -15.22
N SER A 81 -14.40 22.54 -14.22
CA SER A 81 -13.40 23.59 -14.31
C SER A 81 -11.98 23.04 -14.09
N ALA A 82 -10.96 23.84 -14.42
CA ALA A 82 -9.57 23.46 -14.13
C ALA A 82 -9.29 23.35 -12.63
N ASP A 83 -9.98 24.17 -11.82
CA ASP A 83 -9.88 24.14 -10.36
C ASP A 83 -10.51 22.85 -9.81
N ASP A 84 -11.68 22.45 -10.34
CA ASP A 84 -12.32 21.18 -9.97
C ASP A 84 -11.43 19.97 -10.29
N VAL A 85 -10.76 19.96 -11.46
CA VAL A 85 -9.80 18.90 -11.80
C VAL A 85 -8.68 18.82 -10.77
N THR A 86 -8.12 19.97 -10.40
CA THR A 86 -7.01 20.06 -9.44
C THR A 86 -7.45 19.57 -8.06
N GLU A 87 -8.63 19.98 -7.60
CA GLU A 87 -9.20 19.55 -6.32
C GLU A 87 -9.48 18.04 -6.30
N ILE A 88 -10.02 17.47 -7.38
CA ILE A 88 -10.25 16.02 -7.50
C ILE A 88 -8.94 15.25 -7.44
N LEU A 89 -7.89 15.70 -8.13
CA LEU A 89 -6.57 15.05 -8.11
C LEU A 89 -5.96 15.10 -6.71
N TYR A 90 -6.03 16.25 -6.05
CA TYR A 90 -5.54 16.42 -4.69
C TYR A 90 -6.29 15.54 -3.68
N GLN A 91 -7.62 15.47 -3.79
CA GLN A 91 -8.45 14.64 -2.93
C GLN A 91 -8.15 13.14 -3.11
N LYS A 92 -7.92 12.70 -4.35
CA LYS A 92 -7.51 11.32 -4.65
C LYS A 92 -6.15 10.97 -4.05
N ASP A 93 -5.18 11.88 -4.15
CA ASP A 93 -3.86 11.70 -3.55
C ASP A 93 -3.95 11.58 -2.01
N ILE A 94 -4.72 12.46 -1.38
CA ILE A 94 -5.00 12.38 0.07
C ILE A 94 -5.62 11.03 0.43
N GLU A 95 -6.62 10.58 -0.32
CA GLU A 95 -7.29 9.31 -0.05
C GLU A 95 -6.35 8.12 -0.20
N ALA A 96 -5.51 8.11 -1.24
CA ALA A 96 -4.50 7.09 -1.45
C ALA A 96 -3.47 7.05 -0.30
N LYS A 97 -2.95 8.21 0.11
CA LYS A 97 -2.03 8.34 1.25
C LYS A 97 -2.68 7.89 2.56
N LYS A 98 -3.94 8.27 2.80
CA LYS A 98 -4.70 7.85 3.98
C LYS A 98 -4.90 6.33 4.01
N SER A 99 -5.31 5.74 2.90
CA SER A 99 -5.46 4.28 2.76
C SER A 99 -4.14 3.55 3.05
N ARG A 100 -3.02 4.06 2.52
CA ARG A 100 -1.68 3.54 2.80
C ARG A 100 -1.35 3.60 4.29
N ILE A 101 -1.58 4.73 4.94
CA ILE A 101 -1.34 4.89 6.38
C ILE A 101 -2.19 3.93 7.20
N ASP A 102 -3.48 3.81 6.90
CA ASP A 102 -4.38 2.94 7.64
C ASP A 102 -4.00 1.46 7.49
N ARG A 103 -3.54 1.06 6.29
CA ARG A 103 -2.95 -0.27 6.06
C ARG A 103 -1.70 -0.49 6.92
N LEU A 104 -0.77 0.47 6.96
CA LEU A 104 0.46 0.36 7.77
C LEU A 104 0.16 0.32 9.29
N LYS A 105 -0.90 1.01 9.75
CA LYS A 105 -1.36 0.89 11.15
C LYS A 105 -1.82 -0.51 11.48
N ILE A 106 -2.62 -1.13 10.60
CA ILE A 106 -3.08 -2.51 10.77
C ILE A 106 -1.87 -3.46 10.86
N GLU A 107 -0.87 -3.28 9.99
CA GLU A 107 0.36 -4.07 10.00
C GLU A 107 1.14 -3.91 11.32
N SER A 108 1.29 -2.68 11.81
CA SER A 108 1.92 -2.39 13.10
C SER A 108 1.16 -3.00 14.28
N GLU A 109 -0.17 -2.97 14.27
CA GLU A 109 -1.01 -3.62 15.28
C GLU A 109 -0.78 -5.14 15.32
N LEU A 110 -0.63 -5.78 14.15
CA LEU A 110 -0.37 -7.21 14.05
C LEU A 110 0.97 -7.59 14.72
N MET A 111 2.03 -6.82 14.48
CA MET A 111 3.32 -6.98 15.15
C MET A 111 3.22 -6.71 16.66
N CYS A 112 2.40 -5.74 17.06
CA CYS A 112 2.16 -5.42 18.46
C CYS A 112 1.50 -6.61 19.18
N PHE A 113 0.51 -7.25 18.57
CA PHE A 113 -0.12 -8.45 19.13
C PHE A 113 0.85 -9.61 19.28
N ASP A 114 1.71 -9.86 18.29
CA ASP A 114 2.76 -10.90 18.40
C ASP A 114 3.68 -10.65 19.61
N SER A 115 4.16 -9.42 19.75
CA SER A 115 5.01 -9.03 20.88
C SER A 115 4.28 -9.17 22.23
N LYS A 116 3.01 -8.75 22.30
CA LYS A 116 2.18 -8.85 23.51
C LYS A 116 1.91 -10.30 23.90
N ILE A 117 1.60 -11.17 22.93
CA ILE A 117 1.36 -12.60 23.18
C ILE A 117 2.63 -13.28 23.69
N LYS A 118 3.79 -13.01 23.07
CA LYS A 118 5.08 -13.53 23.53
C LYS A 118 5.39 -13.12 24.98
N LYS A 119 5.06 -11.88 25.36
CA LYS A 119 5.20 -11.39 26.75
C LYS A 119 4.21 -12.09 27.69
N CYS A 120 2.96 -12.29 27.28
CA CYS A 120 1.95 -12.96 28.10
C CYS A 120 2.26 -14.45 28.33
N LEU A 121 2.90 -15.13 27.38
CA LEU A 121 3.16 -16.58 27.46
C LEU A 121 4.63 -16.89 27.75
N GLY A 122 5.28 -16.02 28.55
CA GLY A 122 6.68 -16.16 28.95
C GLY A 122 6.95 -17.37 29.86
N LEU A 123 8.24 -17.65 30.07
CA LEU A 123 8.69 -18.82 30.82
C LEU A 123 8.52 -18.68 32.34
N ASP A 124 8.56 -17.46 32.88
CA ASP A 124 8.49 -17.22 34.33
C ASP A 124 7.06 -17.28 34.85
N LYS A 125 6.14 -16.65 34.14
CA LYS A 125 4.70 -16.63 34.42
C LYS A 125 3.93 -16.44 33.13
N ALA A 126 2.89 -17.24 32.95
CA ALA A 126 1.99 -17.11 31.81
C ALA A 126 0.63 -16.54 32.21
N ASP A 127 0.08 -15.70 31.35
CA ASP A 127 -1.30 -15.23 31.34
C ASP A 127 -2.00 -15.70 30.05
N PRO A 128 -2.55 -16.92 30.06
CA PRO A 128 -3.28 -17.46 28.92
C PRO A 128 -4.54 -16.66 28.56
N GLN A 129 -5.18 -16.03 29.55
CA GLN A 129 -6.44 -15.32 29.34
C GLN A 129 -6.21 -14.06 28.52
N GLN A 130 -5.16 -13.30 28.85
CA GLN A 130 -4.78 -12.13 28.07
C GLN A 130 -4.29 -12.52 26.67
N ALA A 131 -3.58 -13.65 26.52
CA ALA A 131 -3.18 -14.16 25.22
C ALA A 131 -4.37 -14.51 24.32
N ILE A 132 -5.46 -15.05 24.89
CA ILE A 132 -6.71 -15.32 24.14
C ILE A 132 -7.30 -14.02 23.60
N CYS A 133 -7.36 -12.94 24.40
CA CYS A 133 -7.87 -11.63 23.97
C CYS A 133 -7.06 -11.06 22.79
N TYR A 134 -5.74 -11.23 22.80
CA TYR A 134 -4.90 -10.80 21.68
C TYR A 134 -5.07 -11.67 20.44
N LEU A 135 -5.21 -13.00 20.59
CA LEU A 135 -5.54 -13.88 19.47
C LEU A 135 -6.90 -13.55 18.85
N GLU A 136 -7.90 -13.16 19.66
CA GLU A 136 -9.18 -12.67 19.16
C GLU A 136 -9.03 -11.34 18.41
N SER A 137 -8.17 -10.45 18.90
CA SER A 137 -7.88 -9.19 18.22
C SER A 137 -7.26 -9.47 16.84
N ILE A 138 -6.26 -10.36 16.74
CA ILE A 138 -5.70 -10.81 15.45
C ILE A 138 -6.81 -11.39 14.56
N TYR A 139 -7.68 -12.25 15.10
CA TYR A 139 -8.77 -12.84 14.31
C TYR A 139 -9.73 -11.79 13.73
N ASN A 140 -9.96 -10.69 14.44
CA ASN A 140 -10.87 -9.62 14.02
C ASN A 140 -10.20 -8.56 13.11
N THR A 141 -8.86 -8.46 13.12
CA THR A 141 -8.11 -7.52 12.27
C THR A 141 -8.19 -7.89 10.79
N ASN A 142 -8.46 -6.93 9.91
CA ASN A 142 -8.50 -7.14 8.46
C ASN A 142 -7.10 -6.95 7.83
N PHE A 143 -6.21 -7.93 8.02
CA PHE A 143 -4.90 -7.96 7.37
C PHE A 143 -4.97 -8.67 6.02
N ASP A 144 -4.02 -8.37 5.14
CA ASP A 144 -3.80 -9.07 3.88
C ASP A 144 -2.62 -10.04 3.93
N ASP A 145 -2.37 -10.71 2.80
CA ASP A 145 -1.33 -11.71 2.62
C ASP A 145 0.08 -11.12 2.71
N LEU A 146 0.32 -9.97 2.07
CA LEU A 146 1.62 -9.30 2.06
C LEU A 146 2.08 -8.94 3.48
N MET A 147 1.17 -8.47 4.36
CA MET A 147 1.50 -8.22 5.78
C MET A 147 2.05 -9.48 6.47
N LEU A 148 1.45 -10.64 6.21
CA LEU A 148 1.89 -11.91 6.79
C LEU A 148 3.23 -12.36 6.20
N ILE A 149 3.43 -12.17 4.89
CA ILE A 149 4.68 -12.50 4.20
C ILE A 149 5.85 -11.63 4.70
N LYS A 150 5.61 -10.33 4.93
CA LYS A 150 6.59 -9.40 5.54
C LYS A 150 6.90 -9.78 6.99
N HIS A 151 5.92 -10.31 7.72
CA HIS A 151 6.04 -10.63 9.13
C HIS A 151 5.78 -12.13 9.42
N PRO A 152 6.61 -13.05 8.88
CA PRO A 152 6.36 -14.48 8.95
C PRO A 152 6.42 -15.03 10.38
N HIS A 153 7.10 -14.32 11.28
CA HIS A 153 7.16 -14.64 12.70
C HIS A 153 5.79 -14.60 13.39
N VAL A 154 4.84 -13.80 12.90
CA VAL A 154 3.45 -13.78 13.40
C VAL A 154 2.75 -15.11 13.09
N VAL A 155 2.86 -15.57 11.85
CA VAL A 155 2.30 -16.85 11.40
C VAL A 155 2.94 -18.00 12.17
N GLU A 156 4.26 -17.93 12.36
CA GLU A 156 5.01 -18.92 13.14
C GLU A 156 4.56 -18.97 14.61
N MET A 157 4.39 -17.81 15.25
CA MET A 157 3.93 -17.69 16.63
C MET A 157 2.57 -18.36 16.80
N VAL A 158 1.58 -18.01 15.97
CA VAL A 158 0.24 -18.63 16.04
C VAL A 158 0.34 -20.13 15.76
N ARG A 159 1.15 -20.55 14.76
CA ARG A 159 1.37 -21.96 14.45
C ARG A 159 1.85 -22.74 15.67
N ARG A 160 2.81 -22.19 16.43
CA ARG A 160 3.36 -22.81 17.66
C ARG A 160 2.32 -22.87 18.77
N LEU A 161 1.49 -21.82 18.92
CA LEU A 161 0.46 -21.77 19.97
C LEU A 161 -0.63 -22.82 19.85
N ARG A 162 -0.85 -23.38 18.67
CA ARG A 162 -1.76 -24.53 18.49
C ARG A 162 -1.35 -25.77 19.26
N LYS A 163 -0.09 -25.85 19.71
CA LYS A 163 0.43 -26.91 20.57
C LYS A 163 0.81 -26.40 21.96
N TYR A 164 0.31 -25.23 22.36
CA TYR A 164 0.65 -24.61 23.64
C TYR A 164 0.19 -25.46 24.83
N VAL A 165 1.12 -25.71 25.76
CA VAL A 165 0.90 -26.44 27.02
C VAL A 165 1.48 -25.73 28.24
N GLY A 166 2.19 -24.60 28.05
CA GLY A 166 2.88 -23.87 29.12
C GLY A 166 4.08 -24.61 29.71
N ASN A 167 4.77 -23.97 30.66
CA ASN A 167 5.90 -24.53 31.39
C ASN A 167 5.46 -25.08 32.76
N THR A 168 4.35 -25.84 32.76
CA THR A 168 3.67 -26.29 34.00
C THR A 168 4.52 -27.17 34.90
N LYS A 169 5.54 -27.85 34.35
CA LYS A 169 6.49 -28.68 35.11
C LYS A 169 7.40 -27.86 36.01
N GLU A 170 7.80 -26.67 35.57
CA GLU A 170 8.73 -25.79 36.31
C GLU A 170 7.99 -24.85 37.28
N TRP A 171 6.71 -24.57 37.02
CA TRP A 171 5.93 -23.63 37.84
C TRP A 171 5.42 -24.19 39.17
N ASN A 172 5.65 -25.48 39.46
CA ASN A 172 5.25 -26.13 40.72
C ASN A 172 3.80 -25.81 41.15
N LEU A 173 2.86 -25.85 40.20
CA LEU A 173 1.47 -25.49 40.43
C LEU A 173 0.74 -26.54 41.27
N SER A 174 -0.19 -26.08 42.12
CA SER A 174 -1.16 -26.97 42.77
C SER A 174 -2.05 -27.69 41.74
N GLU A 175 -2.61 -28.84 42.09
CA GLU A 175 -3.47 -29.64 41.20
C GLU A 175 -4.68 -28.83 40.67
N LYS A 176 -5.30 -28.02 41.54
CA LYS A 176 -6.40 -27.13 41.14
C LYS A 176 -5.95 -26.07 40.12
N SER A 177 -4.85 -25.37 40.39
CA SER A 177 -4.30 -24.36 39.48
C SER A 177 -3.79 -24.96 38.17
N LEU A 178 -3.30 -26.21 38.20
CA LEU A 178 -2.87 -26.93 37.01
C LEU A 178 -4.06 -27.26 36.10
N SER A 179 -5.18 -27.70 36.69
CA SER A 179 -6.42 -27.96 35.97
C SER A 179 -6.97 -26.69 35.32
N GLU A 180 -7.03 -25.59 36.08
CA GLU A 180 -7.46 -24.28 35.56
C GLU A 180 -6.55 -23.77 34.44
N PHE A 181 -5.23 -23.92 34.58
CA PHE A 181 -4.28 -23.55 33.55
C PHE A 181 -4.45 -24.41 32.28
N SER A 182 -4.63 -25.72 32.43
CA SER A 182 -4.83 -26.65 31.32
C SER A 182 -6.07 -26.28 30.49
N ALA A 183 -7.17 -25.95 31.17
CA ALA A 183 -8.39 -25.48 30.50
C ALA A 183 -8.17 -24.17 29.71
N HIS A 184 -7.39 -23.23 30.25
CA HIS A 184 -7.04 -22.02 29.51
C HIS A 184 -6.07 -22.28 28.35
N ALA A 185 -5.09 -23.18 28.52
CA ALA A 185 -4.17 -23.56 27.45
C ALA A 185 -4.91 -24.24 26.29
N GLU A 186 -5.94 -25.04 26.58
CA GLU A 186 -6.83 -25.58 25.54
C GLU A 186 -7.56 -24.47 24.77
N LYS A 187 -8.10 -23.45 25.45
CA LYS A 187 -8.71 -22.29 24.80
C LYS A 187 -7.72 -21.52 23.92
N VAL A 188 -6.47 -21.34 24.37
CA VAL A 188 -5.40 -20.74 23.56
C VAL A 188 -5.19 -21.54 22.28
N ARG A 189 -5.07 -22.88 22.38
CA ARG A 189 -4.89 -23.76 21.20
C ARG A 189 -6.07 -23.65 20.23
N ALA A 190 -7.30 -23.68 20.73
CA ALA A 190 -8.50 -23.57 19.92
C ALA A 190 -8.57 -22.22 19.18
N LYS A 191 -8.27 -21.11 19.87
CA LYS A 191 -8.26 -19.78 19.25
C LYS A 191 -7.11 -19.63 18.24
N ALA A 192 -5.93 -20.18 18.55
CA ALA A 192 -4.82 -20.19 17.61
C ALA A 192 -5.12 -21.00 16.33
N GLU A 193 -5.88 -22.10 16.40
CA GLU A 193 -6.33 -22.83 15.21
C GLU A 193 -7.32 -22.01 14.37
N GLN A 194 -8.22 -21.24 15.00
CA GLN A 194 -9.12 -20.32 14.28
C GLN A 194 -8.33 -19.24 13.52
N VAL A 195 -7.37 -18.58 14.19
CA VAL A 195 -6.49 -17.59 13.57
C VAL A 195 -5.65 -18.20 12.45
N TYR A 196 -5.07 -19.38 12.68
CA TYR A 196 -4.28 -20.07 11.66
C TYR A 196 -5.13 -20.49 10.45
N SER A 197 -6.40 -20.85 10.66
CA SER A 197 -7.33 -21.12 9.57
C SER A 197 -7.64 -19.86 8.77
N LYS A 198 -7.79 -18.69 9.42
CA LYS A 198 -7.90 -17.41 8.73
C LYS A 198 -6.65 -17.07 7.91
N PHE A 199 -5.44 -17.38 8.41
CA PHE A 199 -4.22 -17.19 7.61
C PHE A 199 -4.24 -18.00 6.31
N LYS A 200 -4.77 -19.24 6.34
CA LYS A 200 -4.93 -20.07 5.14
C LYS A 200 -5.93 -19.50 4.13
N THR A 201 -6.95 -18.78 4.59
CA THR A 201 -7.93 -18.15 3.69
C THR A 201 -7.41 -16.86 3.07
N VAL A 202 -6.54 -16.14 3.80
CA VAL A 202 -5.95 -14.88 3.34
C VAL A 202 -4.78 -15.12 2.39
N VAL A 203 -3.85 -16.01 2.73
CA VAL A 203 -2.68 -16.27 1.90
C VAL A 203 -2.95 -17.40 0.92
N LYS A 204 -2.88 -17.09 -0.37
CA LYS A 204 -3.02 -18.07 -1.45
C LYS A 204 -1.69 -18.75 -1.72
N VAL A 205 -1.54 -19.97 -1.21
CA VAL A 205 -0.35 -20.80 -1.49
C VAL A 205 -0.51 -21.55 -2.81
N PRO A 206 0.58 -21.85 -3.54
CA PRO A 206 0.53 -22.65 -4.75
C PRO A 206 -0.07 -24.04 -4.49
N GLU A 207 -0.92 -24.53 -5.40
CA GLU A 207 -1.57 -25.85 -5.29
C GLU A 207 -0.58 -27.02 -5.23
N SER A 208 0.64 -26.82 -5.73
CA SER A 208 1.73 -27.79 -5.67
C SER A 208 2.32 -28.00 -4.27
N SER A 209 1.92 -27.20 -3.28
CA SER A 209 2.48 -27.24 -1.92
C SER A 209 1.86 -28.38 -1.10
N THR A 210 2.68 -29.20 -0.43
CA THR A 210 2.19 -30.30 0.42
C THR A 210 1.43 -29.79 1.65
N SER A 211 1.79 -28.62 2.15
CA SER A 211 1.10 -27.98 3.27
C SER A 211 1.11 -26.46 3.15
N PHE A 212 0.14 -25.81 3.80
CA PHE A 212 0.11 -24.35 3.89
C PHE A 212 1.42 -23.73 4.35
N TRP A 213 2.08 -24.35 5.34
CA TRP A 213 3.31 -23.77 5.90
C TRP A 213 4.48 -23.82 4.93
N GLU A 214 4.60 -24.91 4.18
CA GLU A 214 5.62 -25.06 3.15
C GLU A 214 5.44 -24.04 2.04
N GLY A 215 4.23 -23.95 1.47
CA GLY A 215 3.92 -22.95 0.46
C GLY A 215 4.09 -21.51 0.97
N PHE A 216 3.73 -21.25 2.24
CA PHE A 216 3.96 -19.95 2.87
C PHE A 216 5.45 -19.63 3.01
N THR A 217 6.30 -20.59 3.41
CA THR A 217 7.75 -20.37 3.50
C THR A 217 8.39 -20.14 2.13
N ASP A 218 7.86 -20.76 1.08
CA ASP A 218 8.31 -20.53 -0.30
C ASP A 218 7.96 -19.12 -0.75
N LEU A 219 6.73 -18.65 -0.49
CA LEU A 219 6.31 -17.27 -0.76
C LEU A 219 7.20 -16.25 -0.03
N VAL A 220 7.51 -16.49 1.25
CA VAL A 220 8.41 -15.63 2.04
C VAL A 220 9.82 -15.61 1.43
N SER A 221 10.32 -16.75 0.96
CA SER A 221 11.64 -16.86 0.33
C SER A 221 11.68 -16.13 -1.02
N GLN A 222 10.61 -16.24 -1.81
CA GLN A 222 10.45 -15.50 -3.06
C GLN A 222 10.39 -14.00 -2.78
N PHE A 223 9.57 -13.56 -1.83
CA PHE A 223 9.46 -12.15 -1.43
C PHE A 223 10.81 -11.56 -1.01
N ARG A 224 11.61 -12.30 -0.23
CA ARG A 224 12.97 -11.87 0.15
C ARG A 224 13.90 -11.75 -1.04
N THR A 225 13.77 -12.64 -2.02
CA THR A 225 14.54 -12.59 -3.27
C THR A 225 14.16 -11.37 -4.10
N ASP A 226 12.86 -11.08 -4.20
CA ASP A 226 12.32 -9.92 -4.89
C ASP A 226 12.70 -8.59 -4.21
N CYS A 227 12.91 -8.61 -2.88
CA CYS A 227 13.32 -7.44 -2.09
C CYS A 227 14.83 -7.28 -1.92
N LYS A 228 15.68 -8.11 -2.55
CA LYS A 228 17.13 -8.15 -2.28
C LYS A 228 17.84 -6.81 -2.48
N ASP A 229 17.31 -5.96 -3.36
CA ASP A 229 17.89 -4.66 -3.72
C ASP A 229 17.25 -3.50 -2.94
N LEU A 230 16.32 -3.79 -2.01
CA LEU A 230 15.62 -2.81 -1.18
C LEU A 230 16.22 -2.73 0.22
N THR A 231 16.20 -1.54 0.81
CA THR A 231 16.54 -1.34 2.23
C THR A 231 15.42 -1.82 3.14
N GLU A 232 15.72 -2.11 4.41
CA GLU A 232 14.69 -2.50 5.40
C GLU A 232 13.57 -1.47 5.50
N GLY A 233 13.90 -0.17 5.52
CA GLY A 233 12.91 0.91 5.55
C GLY A 233 11.96 0.89 4.35
N GLN A 234 12.50 0.68 3.14
CA GLN A 234 11.70 0.53 1.92
C GLN A 234 10.80 -0.69 2.00
N ILE A 235 11.31 -1.83 2.49
CA ILE A 235 10.53 -3.05 2.68
C ILE A 235 9.37 -2.80 3.66
N TYR A 236 9.59 -2.08 4.75
CA TYR A 236 8.52 -1.72 5.70
C TYR A 236 7.43 -0.87 5.06
N LEU A 237 7.78 0.04 4.16
CA LEU A 237 6.83 0.92 3.48
C LEU A 237 6.06 0.26 2.32
N LEU A 238 6.46 -0.95 1.90
CA LEU A 238 5.76 -1.70 0.85
C LEU A 238 4.33 -2.04 1.27
N CYS A 239 3.39 -1.62 0.44
CA CYS A 239 1.96 -1.87 0.55
C CYS A 239 1.40 -2.66 -0.64
N SER A 240 2.28 -3.15 -1.51
CA SER A 240 1.98 -3.96 -2.69
C SER A 240 3.20 -4.83 -3.02
N GLU A 241 3.03 -5.84 -3.87
CA GLU A 241 4.12 -6.76 -4.22
C GLU A 241 5.37 -6.01 -4.72
N PRO A 242 6.60 -6.41 -4.33
CA PRO A 242 7.80 -5.62 -4.61
C PRO A 242 8.01 -5.37 -6.10
N THR A 243 7.68 -6.38 -6.92
CA THR A 243 7.87 -6.37 -8.37
C THR A 243 6.58 -6.05 -9.12
N SER A 244 5.59 -5.43 -8.46
CA SER A 244 4.33 -4.99 -9.08
C SER A 244 4.42 -3.62 -9.71
N ARG A 245 3.54 -3.35 -10.68
CA ARG A 245 3.39 -2.02 -11.28
C ARG A 245 3.06 -0.97 -10.23
N LYS A 246 2.16 -1.29 -9.29
CA LYS A 246 1.74 -0.37 -8.24
C LYS A 246 2.91 0.09 -7.38
N THR A 247 3.80 -0.83 -6.98
CA THR A 247 5.02 -0.47 -6.23
C THR A 247 5.94 0.42 -7.05
N PHE A 248 6.13 0.12 -8.34
CA PHE A 248 6.92 0.98 -9.24
C PHE A 248 6.37 2.41 -9.33
N LEU A 249 5.05 2.56 -9.50
CA LEU A 249 4.41 3.89 -9.58
C LEU A 249 4.53 4.66 -8.25
N ASN A 250 4.28 4.01 -7.12
CA ASN A 250 4.42 4.66 -5.81
C ASN A 250 5.85 5.20 -5.61
N ASN A 251 6.87 4.43 -6.03
CA ASN A 251 8.26 4.86 -5.92
C ASN A 251 8.56 6.07 -6.83
N LEU A 252 7.97 6.12 -8.03
CA LEU A 252 8.11 7.29 -8.92
C LEU A 252 7.47 8.54 -8.31
N GLU A 253 6.26 8.42 -7.77
CA GLU A 253 5.55 9.51 -7.09
C GLU A 253 6.34 10.03 -5.89
N GLU A 254 6.93 9.14 -5.09
CA GLU A 254 7.81 9.53 -3.97
C GLU A 254 9.01 10.35 -4.46
N ILE A 255 9.70 9.87 -5.50
CA ILE A 255 10.86 10.59 -6.10
C ILE A 255 10.44 11.96 -6.65
N GLU A 256 9.27 12.08 -7.27
CA GLU A 256 8.76 13.36 -7.76
C GLU A 256 8.45 14.32 -6.61
N SER A 257 7.78 13.85 -5.56
CA SER A 257 7.47 14.65 -4.37
C SER A 257 8.73 15.14 -3.64
N GLU A 258 9.79 14.33 -3.60
CA GLU A 258 11.08 14.72 -3.03
C GLU A 258 11.78 15.81 -3.85
N LYS A 259 11.68 15.74 -5.19
CA LYS A 259 12.21 16.78 -6.08
C LYS A 259 11.46 18.10 -5.94
N GLU A 260 10.13 18.06 -5.85
CA GLU A 260 9.31 19.25 -5.60
C GLU A 260 9.64 19.90 -4.25
N ASN A 261 9.77 19.10 -3.20
CA ASN A 261 10.17 19.60 -1.88
C ASN A 261 11.61 20.17 -1.86
N SER A 262 12.55 19.53 -2.56
CA SER A 262 13.94 20.02 -2.65
C SER A 262 14.08 21.29 -3.51
N SER A 263 13.25 21.45 -4.55
CA SER A 263 13.24 22.64 -5.41
C SER A 263 12.51 23.83 -4.77
N GLY A 264 11.50 23.57 -3.93
CA GLY A 264 10.83 24.60 -3.13
C GLY A 264 11.76 25.24 -2.09
N VAL A 265 12.70 24.48 -1.52
CA VAL A 265 13.68 25.00 -0.55
C VAL A 265 14.70 25.93 -1.23
N ALA A 266 15.16 25.61 -2.45
CA ALA A 266 16.12 26.43 -3.19
C ALA A 266 15.57 27.82 -3.58
N ASN A 267 14.26 27.97 -3.75
CA ASN A 267 13.62 29.27 -4.01
C ASN A 267 13.34 30.08 -2.72
N SER A 268 13.48 29.49 -1.53
CA SER A 268 13.26 30.18 -0.25
C SER A 268 14.51 30.84 0.34
N GLU A 269 15.70 30.53 -0.17
CA GLU A 269 16.97 31.08 0.33
C GLU A 269 17.41 32.41 -0.32
N HIS A 270 16.62 32.97 -1.25
CA HIS A 270 16.94 34.25 -1.93
C HIS A 270 16.09 35.46 -1.50
N GLU A 271 15.29 35.36 -0.44
CA GLU A 271 14.61 36.49 0.20
C GLU A 271 14.94 36.62 1.69
N VAL A 272 16.21 36.85 2.01
CA VAL A 272 16.59 37.31 3.36
C VAL A 272 17.58 38.49 3.25
N VAL A 273 17.02 39.68 3.52
CA VAL A 273 17.66 40.87 4.12
C VAL A 273 18.46 41.81 3.19
N LYS A 274 17.76 42.87 2.74
CA LYS A 274 18.31 44.23 2.72
C LYS A 274 17.40 45.15 3.53
N GLY A 275 17.60 45.16 4.85
CA GLY A 275 17.08 46.17 5.75
C GLY A 275 18.18 46.60 6.70
N GLY A 276 18.68 47.82 6.55
CA GLY A 276 19.69 48.40 7.43
C GLY A 276 20.60 49.40 6.72
N GLY A 277 20.22 50.67 6.74
CA GLY A 277 21.04 51.78 6.26
C GLY A 277 20.56 53.09 6.91
N GLU A 278 21.18 53.40 8.03
CA GLU A 278 20.96 54.56 8.90
C GLU A 278 21.08 55.90 8.15
N THR A 279 20.15 56.82 8.39
CA THR A 279 20.32 58.25 8.11
C THR A 279 21.06 58.92 9.27
N PRO A 280 22.16 59.66 9.03
CA PRO A 280 22.78 60.48 10.06
C PRO A 280 22.07 61.83 10.17
N ALA A 281 22.05 62.34 11.40
CA ALA A 281 21.67 63.70 11.73
C ALA A 281 22.66 64.72 11.15
N ALA A 282 22.16 65.88 10.72
CA ALA A 282 22.92 67.12 10.64
C ALA A 282 21.99 68.32 10.88
N GLU A 283 22.50 69.23 11.68
CA GLU A 283 21.89 70.42 12.27
C GLU A 283 21.48 71.48 11.25
N SER A 284 20.43 72.22 11.57
CA SER A 284 20.36 73.69 11.52
C SER A 284 19.17 74.19 12.34
#